data_AF-A0A9D2TE24-F1
#
_entry.id   AF-A0A9D2TE24-F1
#
_cell.length_a   1.000
_cell.length_b   1.000
_cell.length_c   1.000
_cell.angle_alpha   90.00
_cell.angle_beta   90.00
_cell.angle_gamma   90.00
#
_symmetry.space_group_name_H-M   'P 1'
#
loop_
_entity.id
_entity.type
_entity.pdbx_description
1 polymer ?
#
loop_
_entity_poly.entity_id
_entity_poly.type
_entity_poly.pdbx_seq_one_letter_code
_entity_poly.pdbx_strand_id
1 'polypeptide(L)' 'MTNLELVAQIGAESVDLANMYLNGHLSVRELNNILGKRRTELILRFGEGKSSEKSWKIIEDKTGKIGLTNQET' A
#
# COMPACT_ATOMS: atom_id res chain seq x y z
N MET A 1 -0.48 1.54 -11.53
CA MET A 1 0.98 1.31 -11.59
C MET A 1 1.24 -0.13 -11.21
N THR A 2 1.99 -0.86 -12.04
CA THR A 2 2.39 -2.25 -11.80
C THR A 2 3.66 -2.35 -10.95
N ASN A 3 3.96 -3.55 -10.44
CA ASN A 3 5.20 -3.80 -9.71
C ASN A 3 6.45 -3.47 -10.55
N LEU A 4 6.46 -3.86 -11.84
CA LEU A 4 7.61 -3.62 -12.72
C LEU A 4 7.83 -2.13 -12.97
N GLU A 5 6.76 -1.36 -13.19
CA GLU A 5 6.84 0.10 -13.35
C GLU A 5 7.31 0.81 -12.09
N LEU A 6 6.93 0.32 -10.90
CA LEU A 6 7.43 0.86 -9.64
C LEU A 6 8.93 0.62 -9.52
N VAL A 7 9.37 -0.64 -9.69
CA VAL A 7 10.79 -1.05 -9.59
C VAL A 7 11.65 -0.25 -10.57
N ALA A 8 11.18 -0.06 -11.81
CA ALA A 8 11.89 0.72 -12.82
C ALA A 8 12.10 2.19 -12.41
N GLN A 9 11.18 2.77 -11.62
CA GLN A 9 11.24 4.18 -11.22
C GLN A 9 12.00 4.41 -9.90
N ILE A 10 11.86 3.51 -8.92
CA ILE A 10 12.51 3.66 -7.61
C ILE A 10 13.90 2.98 -7.55
N GLY A 11 14.19 2.08 -8.50
CA GLY A 11 15.40 1.26 -8.54
C GLY A 11 15.28 0.01 -7.67
N ALA A 12 15.94 -1.07 -8.10
CA ALA A 12 15.88 -2.38 -7.42
C ALA A 12 16.35 -2.32 -5.96
N GLU A 13 17.34 -1.48 -5.66
CA GLU A 13 17.85 -1.23 -4.30
C GLU A 13 16.80 -0.64 -3.34
N SER A 14 15.82 0.11 -3.86
CA SER A 14 14.80 0.78 -3.06
C SER A 14 13.56 -0.10 -2.81
N VAL A 15 13.51 -1.30 -3.40
CA VAL A 15 12.33 -2.19 -3.34
C VAL A 15 12.09 -2.70 -1.94
N ASP A 16 13.15 -3.04 -1.20
CA ASP A 16 13.04 -3.52 0.17
C ASP A 16 12.46 -2.43 1.10
N LEU A 17 12.90 -1.18 0.93
CA LEU A 17 12.37 -0.01 1.63
C LEU A 17 10.89 0.24 1.30
N ALA A 18 10.52 0.11 0.04
CA ALA A 18 9.11 0.19 -0.37
C ALA A 18 8.28 -0.92 0.28
N ASN A 19 8.80 -2.15 0.34
CA ASN A 19 8.12 -3.28 0.97
C ASN A 19 7.97 -3.08 2.48
N MET A 20 9.00 -2.60 3.17
CA MET A 20 8.92 -2.26 4.60
C MET A 20 7.85 -1.20 4.87
N TYR A 21 7.76 -0.16 4.04
CA TYR A 21 6.67 0.83 4.14
C TYR A 21 5.29 0.22 3.91
N LEU A 22 5.10 -0.53 2.82
CA LEU A 22 3.80 -1.11 2.46
C LEU A 22 3.29 -2.13 3.49
N ASN A 23 4.19 -2.76 4.24
CA ASN A 23 3.85 -3.65 5.36
C ASN A 23 3.77 -2.92 6.72
N GLY A 24 3.90 -1.59 6.76
CA GLY A 24 3.75 -0.79 7.97
C GLY A 24 4.97 -0.81 8.92
N HIS A 25 6.11 -1.34 8.49
CA HIS A 25 7.35 -1.34 9.26
C HIS A 25 8.11 -0.02 9.19
N LEU A 26 7.73 0.88 8.28
CA LEU A 26 8.43 2.13 8.04
C LEU A 26 7.43 3.27 7.87
N SER A 27 7.68 4.41 8.51
CA SER A 27 6.80 5.58 8.41
C SER A 27 7.09 6.37 7.11
N VAL A 28 6.11 7.14 6.62
CA VAL A 28 6.32 8.04 5.45
C VAL A 28 7.50 8.99 5.67
N ARG A 29 7.69 9.50 6.89
CA ARG A 29 8.82 10.38 7.23
C ARG A 29 10.16 9.67 7.09
N GLU A 30 10.26 8.43 7.56
CA GLU A 30 11.48 7.62 7.46
C GLU A 30 11.77 7.28 5.99
N LEU A 31 10.74 6.91 5.23
CA LEU A 31 10.87 6.59 3.81
C LEU A 31 11.36 7.81 3.02
N ASN A 32 10.79 8.98 3.33
CA ASN A 32 11.17 10.25 2.73
C ASN A 32 12.61 10.66 3.05
N ASN A 33 13.08 10.40 4.27
CA ASN A 33 14.45 10.69 4.64
C ASN A 33 15.47 9.79 3.90
N ILE A 34 15.10 8.54 3.59
CA ILE A 34 15.99 7.58 2.94
C ILE A 34 15.96 7.70 1.42
N LEU A 35 14.76 7.73 0.83
CA LEU A 35 14.56 7.69 -0.62
C LEU A 35 14.33 9.06 -1.27
N GLY A 36 14.09 10.08 -0.44
CA GLY A 36 13.69 11.39 -0.90
C GLY A 36 12.22 11.46 -1.32
N LYS A 37 11.75 12.70 -1.52
CA LYS A 37 10.33 13.01 -1.76
C LYS A 37 9.77 12.32 -3.00
N ARG A 38 10.47 12.39 -4.14
CA ARG A 38 9.97 11.89 -5.42
C ARG A 38 9.70 10.37 -5.39
N ARG A 39 10.64 9.57 -4.86
CA ARG A 39 10.48 8.12 -4.78
C ARG A 39 9.43 7.72 -3.75
N THR A 40 9.39 8.45 -2.63
CA THR A 40 8.35 8.28 -1.61
C THR A 40 6.95 8.48 -2.20
N GLU A 41 6.71 9.58 -2.92
CA GLU A 41 5.41 9.83 -3.56
C GLU A 41 4.99 8.72 -4.54
N LEU A 42 5.92 8.10 -5.25
CA LEU A 42 5.61 6.97 -6.14
C LEU A 42 5.15 5.73 -5.35
N ILE A 43 5.81 5.44 -4.22
CA ILE A 43 5.47 4.32 -3.35
C ILE A 43 4.11 4.54 -2.69
N LEU A 44 3.80 5.76 -2.23
CA LEU A 44 2.49 6.10 -1.69
C LEU A 44 1.38 5.86 -2.73
N ARG A 45 1.53 6.41 -3.95
CA ARG A 45 0.55 6.23 -5.03
C ARG A 45 0.36 4.76 -5.41
N PHE A 46 1.44 3.99 -5.38
CA PHE A 46 1.38 2.55 -5.60
C PHE A 46 0.58 1.83 -4.50
N GLY A 47 0.80 2.19 -3.23
CA GLY A 47 0.06 1.65 -2.08
C GLY A 47 -1.42 2.06 -2.06
N GLU A 48 -1.75 3.29 -2.45
CA GLU A 48 -3.14 3.76 -2.56
C GLU A 48 -3.93 2.95 -3.60
N GLY A 49 -3.31 2.63 -4.75
CA GLY A 49 -3.91 1.75 -5.75
C GLY A 49 -4.17 0.33 -5.24
N LYS A 50 -3.31 -0.19 -4.36
CA LYS A 50 -3.48 -1.51 -3.71
C LYS A 50 -4.55 -1.50 -2.61
N SER A 51 -4.74 -0.37 -1.94
CA SER A 51 -5.80 -0.22 -0.93
C SER A 51 -7.20 -0.17 -1.55
N SER A 52 -7.32 0.27 -2.82
CA SER A 52 -8.61 0.31 -3.52
C SER A 52 -9.15 -1.09 -3.89
N GLU A 53 -8.32 -2.14 -3.86
CA GLU A 53 -8.71 -3.53 -4.13
C GLU A 53 -9.19 -4.30 -2.88
N LYS A 54 -9.11 -3.72 -1.67
CA LYS A 54 -9.50 -4.42 -0.43
C LYS A 54 -10.16 -3.48 0.58
N SER A 55 -11.28 -2.88 0.20
CA SER A 55 -12.19 -2.28 1.17
C SER A 55 -13.14 -3.35 1.72
N TRP A 56 -12.62 -4.27 2.53
CA TRP A 56 -13.45 -5.22 3.26
C TRP A 56 -14.09 -4.49 4.44
N LYS A 57 -15.40 -4.24 4.38
CA LYS A 57 -16.14 -3.86 5.58
C LYS A 57 -16.47 -5.12 6.36
N ILE A 58 -16.07 -5.15 7.63
CA ILE A 58 -16.60 -6.11 8.58
C ILE A 58 -18.07 -5.73 8.81
N ILE A 59 -18.97 -6.61 8.39
CA ILE A 59 -20.38 -6.48 8.71
C ILE A 59 -20.68 -7.46 9.84
N GLU A 60 -21.15 -6.96 10.96
CA GLU A 60 -21.79 -7.76 11.99
C GLU A 60 -23.28 -7.84 11.62
N ASP A 61 -23.73 -9.02 11.19
CA ASP A 61 -25.17 -9.26 11.04
C ASP A 61 -25.82 -9.31 12.43
N LYS A 62 -27.13 -9.01 12.50
CA LYS A 62 -27.92 -8.98 13.75
C LYS A 62 -27.93 -10.33 14.51
N THR A 63 -27.43 -11.40 13.88
CA THR A 63 -27.23 -12.73 14.49
C THR A 63 -25.82 -12.95 15.08
N GLY A 64 -24.95 -11.93 15.06
CA GLY A 64 -23.56 -12.02 15.56
C GLY A 64 -22.59 -12.73 14.61
N LYS A 65 -22.98 -12.95 13.36
CA LYS A 65 -22.11 -13.56 12.34
C LYS A 65 -21.27 -12.48 11.66
N ILE A 66 -19.95 -12.65 11.71
CA ILE A 66 -18.97 -11.78 11.08
C ILE A 66 -18.82 -12.21 9.61
N GLY A 67 -19.20 -11.35 8.67
CA GLY A 67 -19.03 -11.56 7.23
C GLY A 67 -18.07 -10.56 6.61
N LEU A 68 -17.29 -11.00 5.61
CA LEU A 68 -16.48 -10.14 4.75
C LEU A 68 -17.23 -9.96 3.42
N THR A 69 -17.52 -8.71 3.04
CA THR A 69 -18.06 -8.40 1.70
C THR A 69 -17.12 -7.48 0.93
N ASN A 70 -17.07 -7.66 -0.39
CA ASN A 70 -16.42 -6.75 -1.33
C ASN A 70 -17.50 -5.82 -1.90
N GLN A 71 -17.25 -4.51 -1.87
CA GLN A 71 -18.09 -3.53 -2.56
C GLN A 71 -17.51 -3.32 -3.97
N GLU A 72 -17.98 -4.11 -4.93
CA GLU A 72 -17.72 -3.82 -6.35
C GLU A 72 -18.48 -2.53 -6.70
N THR A 73 -17.78 -1.55 -7.26
CA THR A 73 -18.31 -0.21 -7.61
C THR A 73 -19.09 -0.27 -8.90
#